data_AF-A0A9X3MFZ4-F1
#
_entry.id   AF-A0A9X3MFZ4-F1
#
_cell.length_a   1.000
_cell.length_b   1.000
_cell.length_c   1.000
_cell.angle_alpha   90.00
_cell.angle_beta   90.00
_cell.angle_gamma   90.00
#
_symmetry.space_group_name_H-M   'P 1'
#
loop_
_entity.id
_entity.type
_entity.pdbx_description
1 polymer ?
#
loop_
_entity_poly.entity_id
_entity_poly.type
_entity_poly.pdbx_seq_one_letter_code
_entity_poly.pdbx_strand_id
1 'polypeptide(L)'
;MSNFKTKLRQIMQKTRDEWAIFAVKEMGISSDTVAKSYGYNSSCDLEQTLKQDEKDTDSYIRSTPCARSLTSDVSKKTIFD
;
A
#
# COMPACT_ATOMS: atom_id res chain seq x y z
N MET A 1 6.79 -9.91 -22.09
CA MET A 1 5.71 -8.93 -21.78
C MET A 1 6.16 -7.58 -22.34
N SER A 2 5.38 -6.91 -23.19
CA SER A 2 5.88 -5.73 -23.94
C SER A 2 6.19 -4.54 -23.02
N ASN A 3 7.22 -3.76 -23.37
CA ASN A 3 7.66 -2.57 -22.64
C ASN A 3 6.50 -1.56 -22.42
N PHE A 4 5.56 -1.48 -23.37
CA PHE A 4 4.38 -0.62 -23.28
C PHE A 4 3.48 -0.98 -22.09
N LYS A 5 3.15 -2.26 -21.89
CA LYS A 5 2.27 -2.71 -20.80
C LYS A 5 2.87 -2.39 -19.42
N THR A 6 4.19 -2.53 -19.30
CA THR A 6 4.92 -2.21 -18.07
C THR A 6 4.88 -0.70 -17.79
N LYS A 7 5.18 0.14 -18.80
CA LYS A 7 5.13 1.60 -18.66
C LYS A 7 3.72 2.10 -18.32
N LEU A 8 2.70 1.57 -18.97
CA LEU A 8 1.31 1.93 -18.69
C LEU A 8 0.93 1.59 -17.24
N ARG A 9 1.33 0.40 -16.76
CA ARG A 9 1.10 0.01 -15.36
C ARG A 9 1.78 0.99 -14.39
N GLN A 10 3.01 1.40 -14.67
CA GLN A 10 3.75 2.35 -13.82
C GLN A 10 3.06 3.72 -13.77
N ILE A 11 2.58 4.24 -14.90
CA ILE A 11 1.84 5.51 -14.95
C ILE A 11 0.56 5.40 -14.12
N MET A 12 -0.23 4.33 -14.33
CA MET A 12 -1.47 4.13 -13.57
C MET A 12 -1.23 4.00 -12.06
N GLN A 13 -0.16 3.30 -11.66
CA GLN A 13 0.24 3.19 -10.25
C GLN A 13 0.62 4.55 -9.68
N LYS A 14 1.43 5.34 -10.40
CA LYS A 14 1.84 6.68 -9.96
C LYS A 14 0.63 7.60 -9.79
N THR A 15 -0.27 7.65 -10.76
CA THR A 15 -1.48 8.48 -10.68
C THR A 15 -2.36 8.06 -9.51
N ARG A 16 -2.55 6.76 -9.30
CA ARG A 16 -3.30 6.27 -8.13
C ARG A 16 -2.65 6.75 -6.82
N ASP A 17 -1.34 6.62 -6.71
CA ASP A 17 -0.59 6.98 -5.52
C ASP A 17 -0.69 8.49 -5.23
N GLU A 18 -0.55 9.35 -6.24
CA GLU A 18 -0.72 10.81 -6.10
C GLU A 18 -2.12 11.21 -5.59
N TRP A 19 -3.18 10.63 -6.16
CA TRP A 19 -4.54 10.91 -5.72
C TRP A 19 -4.85 10.36 -4.33
N ALA A 20 -4.29 9.19 -3.98
CA ALA A 20 -4.46 8.61 -2.65
C ALA A 20 -3.75 9.46 -1.58
N ILE A 21 -2.55 9.97 -1.89
CA ILE A 21 -1.82 10.91 -1.01
C ILE A 21 -2.65 12.18 -0.80
N PHE A 22 -3.13 12.80 -1.88
CA PHE A 22 -3.97 14.00 -1.80
C PHE A 22 -5.23 13.77 -0.94
N ALA A 23 -5.91 12.63 -1.12
CA ALA A 23 -7.10 12.29 -0.35
C ALA A 23 -6.85 12.15 1.16
N VAL A 24 -5.70 11.60 1.54
CA VAL A 24 -5.35 11.46 2.96
C VAL A 24 -4.87 12.81 3.54
N LYS A 25 -3.92 13.48 2.87
CA LYS A 25 -3.26 14.67 3.41
C LYS A 25 -4.12 15.93 3.32
N GLU A 26 -4.71 16.20 2.16
CA GLU A 26 -5.42 17.46 1.89
C GLU A 26 -6.91 17.36 2.24
N MET A 27 -7.52 16.20 2.00
CA MET A 27 -8.95 15.98 2.27
C MET A 27 -9.22 15.36 3.65
N GLY A 28 -8.19 14.92 4.37
CA GLY A 28 -8.33 14.33 5.71
C GLY A 28 -9.11 12.99 5.73
N ILE A 29 -9.19 12.29 4.60
CA ILE A 29 -9.90 11.01 4.50
C ILE A 29 -9.01 9.94 5.14
N SER A 30 -9.61 9.05 5.94
CA SER A 30 -8.84 7.97 6.57
C SER A 30 -8.14 7.07 5.56
N SER A 31 -6.89 6.68 5.87
CA SER A 31 -6.09 5.76 5.05
C SER A 31 -6.80 4.45 4.75
N ASP A 32 -7.59 3.92 5.69
CA ASP A 32 -8.40 2.71 5.50
C ASP A 32 -9.44 2.86 4.39
N THR A 33 -10.15 3.99 4.37
CA THR A 33 -11.15 4.29 3.33
C THR A 33 -10.49 4.49 1.98
N VAL A 34 -9.39 5.24 1.93
CA VAL A 34 -8.65 5.50 0.69
C VAL A 34 -8.04 4.20 0.15
N ALA A 35 -7.39 3.39 0.99
CA ALA A 35 -6.77 2.13 0.56
C ALA A 35 -7.77 1.18 -0.08
N LYS A 36 -8.96 1.02 0.51
CA LYS A 36 -10.05 0.21 -0.06
C LYS A 36 -10.55 0.78 -1.38
N SER A 37 -10.75 2.09 -1.46
CA SER A 37 -11.34 2.76 -2.63
C SER A 37 -10.39 2.80 -3.84
N TYR A 38 -9.09 2.90 -3.59
CA TYR A 38 -8.05 3.02 -4.62
C TYR A 38 -7.41 1.66 -4.96
N GLY A 39 -7.88 0.56 -4.35
CA GLY A 39 -7.42 -0.80 -4.69
C GLY A 39 -6.01 -1.12 -4.19
N TYR A 40 -5.64 -0.61 -3.01
CA TYR A 40 -4.48 -1.11 -2.27
C TYR A 40 -4.83 -2.44 -1.60
N ASN A 41 -3.84 -3.31 -1.36
CA ASN A 41 -4.10 -4.58 -0.68
C ASN A 41 -4.36 -4.36 0.82
N SER A 42 -3.81 -3.28 1.39
CA SER A 42 -3.98 -2.92 2.78
C SER A 42 -3.81 -1.40 2.96
N SER A 43 -4.30 -0.85 4.07
CA SER A 43 -3.98 0.52 4.48
C SER A 43 -2.51 0.72 4.78
N CYS A 44 -1.81 -0.33 5.22
CA CYS A 44 -0.37 -0.29 5.41
C CYS A 44 0.38 -0.04 4.09
N ASP A 45 -0.05 -0.65 2.97
CA ASP A 45 0.55 -0.40 1.65
C ASP A 45 0.45 1.09 1.28
N LEU A 46 -0.68 1.74 1.59
CA LEU A 46 -0.87 3.17 1.38
C LEU A 46 -0.02 4.02 2.33
N GLU A 47 0.11 3.63 3.60
CA GLU A 47 0.99 4.32 4.56
C GLU A 47 2.46 4.31 4.13
N GLN A 48 2.92 3.26 3.43
CA GLN A 48 4.27 3.24 2.87
C GLN A 48 4.43 4.26 1.75
N THR A 49 3.44 4.35 0.86
CA THR A 49 3.40 5.38 -0.19
C THR A 49 3.40 6.78 0.41
N LEU A 50 2.62 7.02 1.47
CA LEU A 50 2.58 8.31 2.18
C LEU A 50 3.93 8.66 2.82
N LYS A 51 4.59 7.68 3.47
CA LYS A 51 5.93 7.85 4.06
C LYS A 51 7.02 8.04 3.01
N GLN A 52 6.86 7.43 1.84
CA GLN A 52 7.78 7.60 0.71
C GLN A 52 7.65 8.99 0.12
N ASP A 53 6.42 9.51 -0.02
CA ASP A 53 6.15 10.88 -0.47
C ASP A 53 6.73 11.94 0.49
N GLU A 54 6.65 11.71 1.81
CA GLU A 54 7.34 12.55 2.81
C GLU A 54 8.87 12.50 2.69
N LYS A 55 9.43 11.38 2.21
CA LYS A 55 10.87 11.19 2.02
C LYS A 55 11.36 11.55 0.61
N ASP A 56 10.48 11.63 -0.38
CA ASP A 56 10.79 12.00 -1.76
C ASP A 56 11.00 13.50 -1.95
N THR A 57 10.91 14.28 -0.87
CA THR A 57 11.65 15.55 -0.79
C THR A 57 13.18 15.34 -0.75
N ASP A 58 13.68 14.12 -0.49
CA ASP A 58 15.12 13.82 -0.34
C ASP A 58 15.66 12.45 -0.82
N SER A 59 14.88 11.42 -1.22
CA SER A 59 15.28 10.34 -2.18
C SER A 59 14.37 9.10 -2.15
N TYR A 60 14.09 8.58 -3.36
CA TYR A 60 13.28 7.38 -3.63
C TYR A 60 14.02 6.08 -3.26
N ILE A 61 14.22 5.81 -1.96
CA ILE A 61 14.68 4.49 -1.49
C ILE A 61 13.46 3.69 -1.08
N ARG A 62 13.11 2.72 -1.92
CA ARG A 62 12.03 1.74 -1.75
C ARG A 62 12.07 1.13 -0.35
N SER A 63 11.16 1.55 0.51
CA SER A 63 11.09 1.13 1.90
C SER A 63 10.58 -0.32 2.05
N THR A 64 11.03 -0.99 3.11
CA THR A 64 10.78 -2.41 3.44
C THR A 64 9.28 -2.71 3.49
N PRO A 65 8.75 -3.79 2.88
CA PRO A 65 7.31 -4.06 2.84
C PRO A 65 6.69 -4.15 4.24
N CYS A 66 5.45 -3.69 4.37
CA CYS A 66 4.65 -3.89 5.58
C CYS A 66 4.64 -5.38 5.90
N ALA A 67 5.11 -5.73 7.10
CA ALA A 67 5.06 -7.10 7.57
C ALA A 67 3.61 -7.58 7.45
N ARG A 68 3.36 -8.53 6.55
CA ARG A 68 2.13 -9.31 6.56
C ARG A 68 2.14 -10.01 7.92
N SER A 69 1.34 -9.50 8.86
CA SER A 69 1.15 -10.17 10.13
C SER A 69 0.61 -11.56 9.81
N LEU A 70 1.47 -12.57 9.88
CA LEU A 70 1.09 -13.97 9.87
C LEU A 70 0.47 -14.25 11.24
N THR A 71 -0.71 -13.69 11.52
CA THR A 71 -1.59 -14.24 12.53
C THR A 71 -2.34 -15.40 11.87
N SER A 72 -1.62 -16.49 11.62
CA SER A 72 -2.27 -17.80 11.56
C SER A 72 -2.63 -18.15 13.01
N ASP A 73 -3.77 -17.67 13.48
CA ASP A 73 -4.44 -18.26 14.64
C ASP A 73 -4.94 -19.65 14.21
N VAL A 74 -4.00 -20.60 14.09
CA VAL A 74 -4.34 -22.03 14.15
C VAL A 74 -4.44 -22.35 15.64
N SER A 75 -5.56 -21.90 16.23
CA SER A 75 -5.96 -22.34 17.56
C SER A 75 -6.25 -23.84 17.50
N LYS A 76 -5.37 -24.58 18.17
CA LYS A 76 -5.39 -25.99 18.51
C LYS A 76 -6.80 -26.59 18.54
N LYS A 77 -7.12 -27.46 17.58
CA LYS A 77 -8.08 -28.53 17.82
C LYS A 77 -7.30 -29.76 18.25
N THR A 78 -7.43 -30.05 19.53
CA THR A 78 -6.87 -31.15 20.30
C THR A 78 -6.98 -32.47 19.56
N ILE A 79 -5.83 -33.10 19.28
CA ILE A 79 -5.75 -34.54 19.07
C ILE A 79 -5.65 -35.11 20.49
N PHE A 80 -6.77 -35.60 21.02
CA PHE A 80 -6.74 -36.56 22.11
C PHE A 80 -6.66 -37.96 21.48
N ASP A 81 -5.79 -38.78 22.08
CA ASP A 81 -5.36 -40.16 21.76
C ASP A 81 -6.23 -40.99 20.80
#